data_AF-A0A2D6BSV0-F1
#
_entry.id   AF-A0A2D6BSV0-F1
#
_cell.length_a   1.000
_cell.length_b   1.000
_cell.length_c   1.000
_cell.angle_alpha   90.00
_cell.angle_beta   90.00
_cell.angle_gamma   90.00
#
_symmetry.space_group_name_H-M   'P 1'
#
loop_
_entity.id
_entity.type
_entity.pdbx_description
1 polymer ?
#
loop_
_entity_poly.entity_id
_entity_poly.type
_entity_poly.pdbx_seq_one_letter_code
_entity_poly.pdbx_strand_id
1 'polypeptide(L)'
;MAKLQSAALWSMVWLVLFFGVKLAAGAEPFGLHRDADNFIHLRLAALTDEQGVIDKIPQAEDIAWSESFADKEFLFHRILAVGHSLAGIEGAVQAHYVLISLFYLTLLMAFARLGGWPALGFGLLAIIAVPYLHSRAFMLRPQTLAMTMFLWTLLATMAGRHGWTFVCGVLFALAYHALYIPLAVVIAASGAAWILGEGRWAMPLLAGLSGLAVGALSNPYFPGNLEMGVVALQILLHLTPAMELAGPEMQAAGLRTLCSHRTPQ
;
A
#
# COMPACT_ATOMS: atom_id res chain seq x y z
N MET A 1 -16.90 -2.21 -30.00
CA MET A 1 -17.44 -1.52 -28.80
C MET A 1 -18.43 -2.38 -28.00
N ALA A 2 -19.38 -3.09 -28.62
CA ALA A 2 -20.34 -3.96 -27.90
C ALA A 2 -19.72 -5.09 -27.04
N LYS A 3 -18.54 -5.63 -27.40
CA LYS A 3 -17.83 -6.68 -26.61
C LYS A 3 -17.15 -6.17 -25.33
N LEU A 4 -16.86 -4.86 -25.21
CA LEU A 4 -16.28 -4.29 -23.98
C LEU A 4 -17.35 -4.01 -22.92
N GLN A 5 -18.59 -3.72 -23.36
CA GLN A 5 -19.71 -3.46 -22.46
C GLN A 5 -20.16 -4.72 -21.71
N SER A 6 -20.05 -5.90 -22.34
CA SER A 6 -20.35 -7.17 -21.65
C SER A 6 -19.29 -7.53 -20.61
N ALA A 7 -18.00 -7.31 -20.89
CA ALA A 7 -16.92 -7.59 -19.93
C ALA A 7 -17.04 -6.73 -18.66
N ALA A 8 -17.34 -5.43 -18.80
CA ALA A 8 -17.54 -4.53 -17.66
C ALA A 8 -18.74 -4.95 -16.79
N LEU A 9 -19.85 -5.36 -17.43
CA LEU A 9 -21.03 -5.85 -16.74
C LEU A 9 -20.73 -7.13 -15.94
N TRP A 10 -19.98 -8.07 -16.52
CA TRP A 10 -19.60 -9.31 -15.84
C TRP A 10 -18.56 -9.08 -14.73
N SER A 11 -17.64 -8.12 -14.86
CA SER A 11 -16.74 -7.73 -13.77
C SER A 11 -17.49 -7.10 -12.59
N MET A 12 -18.54 -6.31 -12.87
CA MET A 12 -19.46 -5.80 -11.84
C MET A 12 -20.22 -6.94 -11.14
N VAL A 13 -20.70 -7.93 -11.89
CA VAL A 13 -21.38 -9.10 -11.32
C VAL A 13 -20.43 -9.92 -10.45
N TRP A 14 -19.17 -10.12 -10.85
CA TRP A 14 -18.17 -10.83 -10.04
C TRP A 14 -17.75 -10.05 -8.79
N LEU A 15 -17.65 -8.72 -8.85
CA LEU A 15 -17.46 -7.89 -7.67
C LEU A 15 -18.62 -8.01 -6.71
N VAL A 16 -19.85 -7.90 -7.20
CA VAL A 16 -21.07 -8.03 -6.39
C VAL A 16 -21.19 -9.43 -5.80
N LEU A 17 -20.76 -10.49 -6.50
CA LEU A 17 -20.74 -11.85 -5.96
C LEU A 17 -19.60 -12.07 -4.95
N PHE A 18 -18.41 -11.54 -5.19
CA PHE A 18 -17.27 -11.66 -4.26
C PHE A 18 -17.54 -10.90 -2.94
N PHE A 19 -18.11 -9.69 -3.05
CA PHE A 19 -18.57 -8.92 -1.90
C PHE A 19 -19.84 -9.49 -1.27
N GLY A 20 -20.79 -9.95 -2.08
CA GLY A 20 -22.06 -10.52 -1.63
C GLY A 20 -21.85 -11.80 -0.82
N VAL A 21 -20.91 -12.66 -1.24
CA VAL A 21 -20.55 -13.88 -0.49
C VAL A 21 -19.81 -13.53 0.81
N LYS A 22 -18.94 -12.51 0.84
CA LYS A 22 -18.27 -12.10 2.08
C LYS A 22 -19.17 -11.35 3.08
N LEU A 23 -20.07 -10.50 2.58
CA LEU A 23 -21.09 -9.82 3.39
C LEU A 23 -22.14 -10.82 3.92
N ALA A 24 -22.55 -11.80 3.11
CA ALA A 24 -23.54 -12.82 3.50
C ALA A 24 -22.97 -13.95 4.38
N ALA A 25 -21.67 -14.24 4.29
CA ALA A 25 -21.06 -15.33 5.06
C ALA A 25 -20.72 -14.97 6.52
N GLY A 26 -21.10 -13.78 7.02
CA GLY A 26 -20.86 -13.41 8.42
C GLY A 26 -19.41 -13.57 8.81
N ALA A 27 -18.50 -13.05 7.98
CA ALA A 27 -17.07 -13.18 8.20
C ALA A 27 -16.70 -12.51 9.54
N GLU A 28 -16.59 -13.32 10.59
CA GLU A 28 -15.57 -13.16 11.64
C GLU A 28 -14.39 -12.47 10.96
N PRO A 29 -14.04 -11.24 11.36
CA PRO A 29 -13.16 -10.40 10.57
C PRO A 29 -11.80 -11.09 10.44
N PHE A 30 -11.63 -11.80 9.33
CA PHE A 30 -10.51 -12.68 9.06
C PHE A 30 -9.21 -11.87 9.22
N GLY A 31 -8.51 -12.09 10.33
CA GLY A 31 -7.21 -11.49 10.58
C GLY A 31 -7.20 -10.23 11.44
N LEU A 32 -8.32 -9.56 11.72
CA LEU A 32 -8.30 -8.38 12.64
C LEU A 32 -7.73 -8.75 14.02
N HIS A 33 -7.92 -9.98 14.47
CA HIS A 33 -7.53 -10.41 15.83
C HIS A 33 -6.17 -11.12 15.89
N ARG A 34 -5.40 -11.22 14.79
CA ARG A 34 -4.15 -12.02 14.78
C ARG A 34 -2.87 -11.24 14.47
N ASP A 35 -2.98 -9.97 14.06
CA ASP A 35 -1.82 -9.16 13.68
C ASP A 35 -1.85 -7.83 14.44
N ALA A 36 -0.83 -7.58 15.26
CA ALA A 36 -0.71 -6.34 16.03
C ALA A 36 -0.69 -5.10 15.11
N ASP A 37 -0.18 -5.25 13.89
CA ASP A 37 -0.08 -4.17 12.88
C ASP A 37 -1.47 -3.63 12.50
N ASN A 38 -2.49 -4.51 12.44
CA ASN A 38 -3.86 -4.10 12.10
C ASN A 38 -4.42 -3.11 13.13
N PHE A 39 -4.15 -3.32 14.42
CA PHE A 39 -4.62 -2.45 15.49
C PHE A 39 -3.93 -1.08 15.43
N ILE A 40 -2.65 -1.04 15.07
CA ILE A 40 -1.91 0.22 14.90
C ILE A 40 -2.57 1.05 13.78
N HIS A 41 -2.82 0.47 12.62
CA HIS A 41 -3.44 1.20 11.50
C HIS A 41 -4.87 1.68 11.81
N LEU A 42 -5.66 0.88 12.52
CA LEU A 42 -6.99 1.29 12.98
C LEU A 42 -6.92 2.42 14.01
N ARG A 43 -5.96 2.37 14.93
CA ARG A 43 -5.76 3.44 15.91
C ARG A 43 -5.28 4.73 15.25
N LEU A 44 -4.37 4.64 14.29
CA LEU A 44 -3.91 5.77 13.49
C LEU A 44 -5.04 6.38 12.67
N ALA A 45 -5.92 5.56 12.11
CA ALA A 45 -7.12 6.04 11.41
C ALA A 45 -8.04 6.84 12.35
N ALA A 46 -8.31 6.34 13.56
CA ALA A 46 -9.12 7.05 14.56
C ALA A 46 -8.47 8.37 14.99
N LEU A 47 -7.16 8.37 15.28
CA LEU A 47 -6.42 9.60 15.62
C LEU A 47 -6.41 10.60 14.45
N THR A 48 -6.32 10.13 13.21
CA THR A 48 -6.31 10.96 11.99
C THR A 48 -7.69 11.58 11.75
N ASP A 49 -8.76 10.87 12.11
CA ASP A 49 -10.13 11.40 12.08
C ASP A 49 -10.31 12.50 13.14
N GLU A 50 -9.85 12.25 14.37
CA GLU A 50 -9.98 13.19 15.49
C GLU A 50 -9.11 14.46 15.32
N GLN A 51 -7.88 14.32 14.81
CA GLN A 51 -6.84 15.36 14.91
C GLN A 51 -6.34 15.85 13.54
N GLY A 52 -6.65 15.13 12.45
CA GLY A 52 -6.08 15.40 11.14
C GLY A 52 -4.65 14.88 11.02
N VAL A 53 -3.66 15.77 10.95
CA VAL A 53 -2.24 15.38 10.90
C VAL A 53 -1.76 15.12 12.33
N ILE A 54 -1.17 13.95 12.56
CA ILE A 54 -0.77 13.45 13.89
C ILE A 54 0.73 13.66 14.06
N ASP A 55 1.15 14.55 14.94
CA ASP A 55 2.59 14.74 15.17
C ASP A 55 3.17 13.76 16.19
N LYS A 56 2.33 13.13 17.02
CA LYS A 56 2.74 12.27 18.15
C LYS A 56 1.69 11.20 18.45
N ILE A 57 2.14 10.06 18.96
CA ILE A 57 1.31 8.95 19.45
C ILE A 57 1.64 8.73 20.92
N PRO A 58 0.90 9.36 21.86
CA PRO A 58 1.21 9.31 23.28
C PRO A 58 1.24 7.90 23.86
N GLN A 59 0.50 6.96 23.26
CA GLN A 59 0.44 5.57 23.71
C GLN A 59 1.70 4.75 23.37
N ALA A 60 2.59 5.28 22.55
CA ALA A 60 3.76 4.60 22.02
C ALA A 60 5.07 5.16 22.60
N GLU A 61 5.14 5.19 23.93
CA GLU A 61 6.27 5.75 24.69
C GLU A 61 7.58 4.97 24.48
N ASP A 62 7.50 3.65 24.32
CA ASP A 62 8.67 2.77 24.21
C ASP A 62 9.43 2.89 22.87
N ILE A 63 8.85 3.56 21.87
CA ILE A 63 9.40 3.67 20.51
C ILE A 63 9.54 5.11 20.03
N ALA A 64 9.63 6.07 20.97
CA ALA A 64 9.78 7.52 20.74
C ALA A 64 8.66 8.19 19.91
N TRP A 65 7.61 7.46 19.54
CA TRP A 65 6.46 8.02 18.83
C TRP A 65 5.64 8.97 19.71
N SER A 66 5.78 8.88 21.03
CA SER A 66 5.25 9.88 21.97
C SER A 66 5.94 11.24 21.84
N GLU A 67 7.15 11.29 21.28
CA GLU A 67 7.93 12.53 21.11
C GLU A 67 7.79 13.10 19.71
N SER A 68 7.87 12.24 18.68
CA SER A 68 7.76 12.60 17.26
C SER A 68 7.27 11.41 16.44
N PHE A 69 6.29 11.63 15.57
CA PHE A 69 5.75 10.62 14.65
C PHE A 69 5.76 11.14 13.22
N ALA A 70 6.25 10.30 12.29
CA ALA A 70 6.22 10.56 10.87
C ALA A 70 5.40 9.48 10.17
N ASP A 71 4.20 9.84 9.69
CA ASP A 71 3.33 8.90 9.01
C ASP A 71 3.81 8.62 7.58
N LYS A 72 4.56 7.53 7.44
CA LYS A 72 5.05 7.02 6.17
C LYS A 72 3.93 6.46 5.25
N GLU A 73 2.71 6.31 5.75
CA GLU A 73 1.55 5.68 5.08
C GLU A 73 0.32 6.61 5.09
N PHE A 74 0.57 7.92 5.08
CA PHE A 74 -0.40 9.00 5.24
C PHE A 74 -1.72 8.82 4.47
N LEU A 75 -1.67 8.59 3.15
CA LEU A 75 -2.89 8.48 2.34
C LEU A 75 -3.73 7.27 2.74
N PHE A 76 -3.09 6.17 3.14
CA PHE A 76 -3.80 5.00 3.62
C PHE A 76 -4.57 5.31 4.89
N HIS A 77 -3.92 5.90 5.90
CA HIS A 77 -4.60 6.30 7.14
C HIS A 77 -5.68 7.35 6.90
N ARG A 78 -5.49 8.27 5.94
CA ARG A 78 -6.54 9.24 5.61
C ARG A 78 -7.79 8.58 4.99
N ILE A 79 -7.61 7.58 4.13
CA ILE A 79 -8.74 6.82 3.57
C ILE A 79 -9.46 6.04 4.68
N LEU A 80 -8.70 5.40 5.58
CA LEU A 80 -9.30 4.70 6.71
C LEU A 80 -10.01 5.64 7.68
N ALA A 81 -9.45 6.83 7.93
CA ALA A 81 -10.06 7.87 8.76
C ALA A 81 -11.40 8.35 8.18
N VAL A 82 -11.51 8.49 6.86
CA VAL A 82 -12.81 8.76 6.22
C VAL A 82 -13.80 7.63 6.50
N GLY A 83 -13.38 6.37 6.38
CA GLY A 83 -14.22 5.24 6.79
C GLY A 83 -14.61 5.31 8.28
N HIS A 84 -13.65 5.65 9.14
CA HIS A 84 -13.85 5.81 10.57
C HIS A 84 -14.90 6.88 10.91
N SER A 85 -14.82 8.05 10.26
CA SER A 85 -15.77 9.15 10.46
C SER A 85 -17.21 8.77 10.14
N LEU A 86 -17.42 7.76 9.27
CA LEU A 86 -18.74 7.33 8.82
C LEU A 86 -19.38 6.26 9.72
N ALA A 87 -18.58 5.32 10.25
CA ALA A 87 -19.09 4.18 11.00
C ALA A 87 -18.11 3.62 12.07
N GLY A 88 -17.22 4.46 12.59
CA GLY A 88 -16.18 4.06 13.54
C GLY A 88 -15.25 2.99 12.97
N ILE A 89 -14.75 2.09 13.83
CA ILE A 89 -13.82 1.03 13.43
C ILE A 89 -14.36 0.16 12.29
N GLU A 90 -15.67 -0.14 12.29
CA GLU A 90 -16.30 -0.91 11.21
C GLU A 90 -16.18 -0.21 9.85
N GLY A 91 -16.38 1.11 9.82
CA GLY A 91 -16.23 1.90 8.60
C GLY A 91 -14.80 1.94 8.07
N ALA A 92 -13.80 2.00 8.95
CA ALA A 92 -12.39 1.87 8.55
C ALA A 92 -12.08 0.49 7.95
N VAL A 93 -12.60 -0.59 8.56
CA VAL A 93 -12.48 -1.95 8.02
C VAL A 93 -13.16 -2.08 6.66
N GLN A 94 -14.36 -1.49 6.49
CA GLN A 94 -15.05 -1.46 5.21
C GLN A 94 -14.26 -0.70 4.14
N ALA A 95 -13.66 0.43 4.49
CA ALA A 95 -12.79 1.18 3.58
C ALA A 95 -11.61 0.31 3.09
N HIS A 96 -11.00 -0.48 3.97
CA HIS A 96 -9.97 -1.43 3.58
C HIS A 96 -10.50 -2.51 2.61
N TYR A 97 -11.69 -3.06 2.84
CA TYR A 97 -12.30 -4.01 1.90
C TYR A 97 -12.59 -3.41 0.52
N VAL A 98 -12.94 -2.12 0.45
CA VAL A 98 -13.07 -1.40 -0.82
C VAL A 98 -11.72 -1.36 -1.55
N LEU A 99 -10.61 -1.10 -0.83
CA LEU A 99 -9.26 -1.11 -1.41
C LEU A 99 -8.85 -2.49 -1.91
N ILE A 100 -9.14 -3.56 -1.15
CA ILE A 100 -8.88 -4.95 -1.56
C ILE A 100 -9.60 -5.26 -2.88
N SER A 101 -10.85 -4.87 -2.99
CA SER A 101 -11.63 -5.17 -4.19
C SER A 101 -11.23 -4.30 -5.37
N LEU A 102 -10.82 -3.06 -5.13
CA LEU A 102 -10.22 -2.21 -6.16
C LEU A 102 -8.94 -2.85 -6.72
N PHE A 103 -8.10 -3.41 -5.85
CA PHE A 103 -6.90 -4.15 -6.23
C PHE A 103 -7.24 -5.35 -7.13
N TYR A 104 -8.10 -6.26 -6.65
CA TYR A 104 -8.47 -7.45 -7.42
C TYR A 104 -9.22 -7.13 -8.71
N LEU A 105 -10.13 -6.15 -8.71
CA LEU A 105 -10.79 -5.70 -9.92
C LEU A 105 -9.78 -5.22 -10.95
N THR A 106 -8.83 -4.38 -10.52
CA THR A 106 -7.79 -3.87 -11.41
C THR A 106 -6.99 -5.00 -12.03
N LEU A 107 -6.62 -5.99 -11.21
CA LEU A 107 -5.86 -7.16 -11.67
C LEU A 107 -6.64 -8.00 -12.69
N LEU A 108 -7.92 -8.26 -12.44
CA LEU A 108 -8.81 -8.96 -13.38
C LEU A 108 -9.00 -8.19 -14.68
N MET A 109 -9.20 -6.87 -14.59
CA MET A 109 -9.30 -6.00 -15.76
C MET A 109 -7.99 -5.96 -16.56
N ALA A 110 -6.83 -6.02 -15.90
CA ALA A 110 -5.53 -6.11 -16.54
C ALA A 110 -5.42 -7.41 -17.36
N PHE A 111 -5.74 -8.57 -16.76
CA PHE A 111 -5.73 -9.85 -17.47
C PHE A 111 -6.70 -9.87 -18.65
N ALA A 112 -7.93 -9.38 -18.46
CA ALA A 112 -8.91 -9.30 -19.53
C ALA A 112 -8.44 -8.41 -20.69
N ARG A 113 -7.71 -7.34 -20.43
CA ARG A 113 -7.14 -6.47 -21.47
C ARG A 113 -5.96 -7.09 -22.21
N LEU A 114 -5.13 -7.88 -21.53
CA LEU A 114 -3.94 -8.47 -22.13
C LEU A 114 -4.25 -9.65 -23.06
N GLY A 115 -5.30 -10.43 -22.78
CA GLY A 115 -5.59 -11.62 -23.61
C GLY A 115 -7.05 -12.07 -23.61
N GLY A 116 -8.00 -11.20 -23.26
CA GLY A 116 -9.43 -11.51 -23.28
C GLY A 116 -9.83 -12.57 -22.23
N TRP A 117 -10.84 -13.37 -22.56
CA TRP A 117 -11.41 -14.36 -21.65
C TRP A 117 -10.45 -15.48 -21.23
N PRO A 118 -9.59 -16.04 -22.10
CA PRO A 118 -8.61 -17.04 -21.68
C PRO A 118 -7.62 -16.47 -20.66
N ALA A 119 -7.06 -15.29 -20.90
CA ALA A 119 -6.15 -14.63 -19.96
C ALA A 119 -6.84 -14.29 -18.64
N LEU A 120 -8.11 -13.88 -18.66
CA LEU A 120 -8.90 -13.69 -17.45
C LEU A 120 -9.06 -15.00 -16.66
N GLY A 121 -9.36 -16.12 -17.33
CA GLY A 121 -9.47 -17.43 -16.71
C GLY A 121 -8.16 -17.88 -16.05
N PHE A 122 -7.04 -17.76 -16.76
CA PHE A 122 -5.71 -18.04 -16.19
C PHE A 122 -5.36 -17.07 -15.07
N GLY A 123 -5.70 -15.79 -15.21
CA GLY A 123 -5.49 -14.78 -14.18
C GLY A 123 -6.25 -15.09 -12.88
N LEU A 124 -7.51 -15.53 -12.99
CA LEU A 124 -8.31 -16.00 -11.86
C LEU A 124 -7.67 -17.21 -11.19
N LEU A 125 -7.26 -18.22 -11.97
CA LEU A 125 -6.56 -19.38 -11.44
C LEU A 125 -5.26 -18.99 -10.75
N ALA A 126 -4.47 -18.08 -11.33
CA ALA A 126 -3.22 -17.59 -10.75
C ALA A 126 -3.45 -16.82 -9.45
N ILE A 127 -4.49 -15.97 -9.39
CA ILE A 127 -4.86 -15.27 -8.15
C ILE A 127 -5.16 -16.29 -7.05
N ILE A 128 -6.07 -17.24 -7.32
CA ILE A 128 -6.50 -18.26 -6.35
C ILE A 128 -5.33 -19.16 -5.92
N ALA A 129 -4.43 -19.50 -6.85
CA ALA A 129 -3.30 -20.39 -6.63
C ALA A 129 -2.14 -19.75 -5.84
N VAL A 130 -2.19 -18.46 -5.51
CA VAL A 130 -1.14 -17.77 -4.74
C VAL A 130 -1.68 -17.35 -3.37
N PRO A 131 -1.69 -18.27 -2.37
CA PRO A 131 -2.17 -17.99 -1.01
C PRO A 131 -1.48 -16.78 -0.36
N TYR A 132 -0.21 -16.55 -0.68
CA TYR A 132 0.55 -15.43 -0.15
C TYR A 132 0.02 -14.07 -0.61
N LEU A 133 -0.51 -13.98 -1.84
CA LEU A 133 -1.13 -12.75 -2.34
C LEU A 133 -2.39 -12.44 -1.53
N HIS A 134 -3.20 -13.46 -1.26
CA HIS A 134 -4.40 -13.32 -0.45
C HIS A 134 -4.07 -12.93 0.98
N SER A 135 -3.14 -13.63 1.63
CA SER A 135 -2.78 -13.32 3.01
C SER A 135 -2.29 -11.88 3.16
N ARG A 136 -1.51 -11.37 2.19
CA ARG A 136 -1.05 -9.98 2.19
C ARG A 136 -2.16 -8.98 1.87
N ALA A 137 -3.00 -9.24 0.87
CA ALA A 137 -4.06 -8.33 0.48
C ALA A 137 -5.13 -8.16 1.58
N PHE A 138 -5.45 -9.24 2.31
CA PHE A 138 -6.47 -9.23 3.38
C PHE A 138 -5.96 -8.73 4.74
N MET A 139 -4.66 -8.53 4.92
CA MET A 139 -4.14 -7.83 6.09
C MET A 139 -4.47 -6.35 5.98
N LEU A 140 -4.99 -5.74 7.07
CA LEU A 140 -5.31 -4.32 7.15
C LEU A 140 -4.01 -3.52 7.24
N ARG A 141 -3.33 -3.45 6.09
CA ARG A 141 -2.02 -2.88 5.91
C ARG A 141 -2.01 -1.98 4.66
N PRO A 142 -1.15 -0.95 4.64
CA PRO A 142 -1.05 0.00 3.54
C PRO A 142 -0.57 -0.61 2.23
N GLN A 143 0.09 -1.77 2.29
CA GLN A 143 0.50 -2.52 1.11
C GLN A 143 -0.65 -2.78 0.12
N THR A 144 -1.90 -2.91 0.58
CA THR A 144 -3.05 -3.12 -0.32
C THR A 144 -3.33 -1.91 -1.22
N LEU A 145 -3.24 -0.70 -0.67
CA LEU A 145 -3.33 0.53 -1.47
C LEU A 145 -2.11 0.67 -2.38
N ALA A 146 -0.92 0.39 -1.85
CA ALA A 146 0.33 0.45 -2.60
C ALA A 146 0.32 -0.48 -3.83
N MET A 147 -0.15 -1.72 -3.67
CA MET A 147 -0.28 -2.68 -4.78
C MET A 147 -1.24 -2.18 -5.87
N THR A 148 -2.32 -1.51 -5.49
CA THR A 148 -3.28 -0.91 -6.44
C THR A 148 -2.63 0.22 -7.22
N MET A 149 -2.01 1.18 -6.53
CA MET A 149 -1.33 2.32 -7.16
C MET A 149 -0.14 1.88 -8.02
N PHE A 150 0.60 0.86 -7.59
CA PHE A 150 1.66 0.24 -8.36
C PHE A 150 1.14 -0.35 -9.67
N LEU A 151 0.06 -1.13 -9.60
CA LEU A 151 -0.54 -1.75 -10.78
C LEU A 151 -1.07 -0.68 -11.75
N TRP A 152 -1.70 0.37 -11.25
CA TRP A 152 -2.13 1.50 -12.09
C TRP A 152 -0.95 2.25 -12.71
N THR A 153 0.15 2.45 -11.96
CA THR A 153 1.37 3.06 -12.49
C THR A 153 1.95 2.23 -13.63
N LEU A 154 2.03 0.90 -13.46
CA LEU A 154 2.49 -0.03 -14.49
C LEU A 154 1.59 0.04 -15.74
N LEU A 155 0.28 -0.11 -15.57
CA LEU A 155 -0.68 -0.09 -16.67
C LEU A 155 -0.70 1.25 -17.40
N ALA A 156 -0.66 2.37 -16.68
CA ALA A 156 -0.61 3.71 -17.28
C ALA A 156 0.68 3.92 -18.07
N THR A 157 1.81 3.45 -17.53
CA THR A 157 3.12 3.53 -18.18
C THR A 157 3.14 2.71 -19.47
N MET A 158 2.69 1.46 -19.43
CA MET A 158 2.57 0.61 -20.62
C MET A 158 1.59 1.17 -21.66
N ALA A 159 0.52 1.84 -21.22
CA ALA A 159 -0.46 2.47 -22.11
C ALA A 159 -0.01 3.84 -22.66
N GLY A 160 1.19 4.33 -22.30
CA GLY A 160 1.67 5.67 -22.68
C GLY A 160 0.83 6.81 -22.11
N ARG A 161 0.11 6.57 -21.00
CA ARG A 161 -0.77 7.55 -20.34
C ARG A 161 0.00 8.30 -19.25
N HIS A 162 0.93 9.16 -19.67
CA HIS A 162 1.88 9.85 -18.77
C HIS A 162 1.22 10.63 -17.64
N GLY A 163 0.08 11.29 -17.89
CA GLY A 163 -0.67 11.98 -16.84
C GLY A 163 -1.16 11.03 -15.73
N TRP A 164 -1.59 9.83 -16.10
CA TRP A 164 -1.97 8.81 -15.12
C TRP A 164 -0.75 8.20 -14.43
N THR A 165 0.37 8.01 -15.13
CA THR A 165 1.64 7.60 -14.50
C THR A 165 2.06 8.60 -13.42
N PHE A 166 1.97 9.91 -13.71
CA PHE A 166 2.25 10.98 -12.74
C PHE A 166 1.31 10.90 -11.53
N VAL A 167 -0.01 10.89 -11.75
CA VAL A 167 -1.00 10.84 -10.67
C VAL A 167 -0.83 9.60 -9.80
N CYS A 168 -0.63 8.43 -10.40
CA CYS A 168 -0.43 7.20 -9.64
C CYS A 168 0.89 7.21 -8.87
N GLY A 169 1.94 7.85 -9.41
CA GLY A 169 3.20 8.09 -8.69
C GLY A 169 3.00 8.97 -7.45
N VAL A 170 2.26 10.07 -7.58
CA VAL A 170 1.92 10.95 -6.44
C VAL A 170 1.17 10.16 -5.37
N LEU A 171 0.10 9.46 -5.76
CA LEU A 171 -0.72 8.69 -4.84
C LEU A 171 0.06 7.52 -4.20
N PHE A 172 0.94 6.86 -4.95
CA PHE A 172 1.79 5.81 -4.40
C PHE A 172 2.70 6.37 -3.31
N ALA A 173 3.39 7.49 -3.57
CA ALA A 173 4.32 8.07 -2.61
C ALA A 173 3.65 8.59 -1.33
N LEU A 174 2.38 9.00 -1.42
CA LEU A 174 1.57 9.34 -0.26
C LEU A 174 1.03 8.10 0.47
N ALA A 175 0.85 6.98 -0.23
CA ALA A 175 0.33 5.73 0.34
C ALA A 175 1.41 4.86 0.99
N TYR A 176 2.64 4.89 0.47
CA TYR A 176 3.67 3.91 0.84
C TYR A 176 5.10 4.40 0.60
N HIS A 177 5.99 4.04 1.53
CA HIS A 177 7.39 4.47 1.58
C HIS A 177 8.34 3.77 0.59
N ALA A 178 7.95 2.61 0.03
CA ALA A 178 8.82 1.84 -0.88
C ALA A 178 8.87 2.42 -2.30
N LEU A 179 9.28 3.69 -2.43
CA LEU A 179 9.31 4.44 -3.69
C LEU A 179 10.17 3.80 -4.78
N TYR A 180 11.16 3.00 -4.38
CA TYR A 180 12.05 2.27 -5.28
C TYR A 180 11.32 1.25 -6.16
N ILE A 181 10.17 0.72 -5.73
CA ILE A 181 9.40 -0.28 -6.48
C ILE A 181 8.76 0.30 -7.77
N PRO A 182 7.86 1.32 -7.69
CA PRO A 182 7.32 1.93 -8.90
C PRO A 182 8.39 2.62 -9.74
N LEU A 183 9.44 3.15 -9.10
CA LEU A 183 10.59 3.73 -9.80
C LEU A 183 11.29 2.70 -10.69
N ALA A 184 11.59 1.51 -10.15
CA ALA A 184 12.21 0.43 -10.91
C ALA A 184 11.36 0.03 -12.13
N VAL A 185 10.04 -0.03 -11.98
CA VAL A 185 9.13 -0.34 -13.10
C VAL A 185 9.12 0.75 -14.16
N VAL A 186 9.05 2.02 -13.77
CA VAL A 186 9.06 3.14 -14.72
C VAL A 186 10.39 3.19 -15.47
N ILE A 187 11.52 2.97 -14.78
CA ILE A 187 12.84 2.87 -15.41
C ILE A 187 12.91 1.69 -16.38
N ALA A 188 12.47 0.50 -15.96
CA ALA A 188 12.52 -0.70 -16.80
C ALA A 188 11.65 -0.55 -18.06
N ALA A 189 10.42 -0.04 -17.92
CA ALA A 189 9.52 0.18 -19.05
C ALA A 189 10.07 1.23 -20.03
N SER A 190 10.63 2.31 -19.49
CA SER A 190 11.25 3.37 -20.31
C SER A 190 12.52 2.88 -21.00
N GLY A 191 13.36 2.11 -20.30
CA GLY A 191 14.56 1.49 -20.86
C GLY A 191 14.23 0.50 -21.98
N ALA A 192 13.18 -0.32 -21.80
CA ALA A 192 12.69 -1.22 -22.85
C ALA A 192 12.23 -0.44 -24.08
N ALA A 193 11.43 0.63 -23.89
CA ALA A 193 10.99 1.49 -24.99
C ALA A 193 12.18 2.14 -25.73
N TRP A 194 13.21 2.57 -24.99
CA TRP A 194 14.42 3.14 -25.59
C TRP A 194 15.20 2.11 -26.43
N ILE A 195 15.42 0.90 -25.90
CA ILE A 195 16.11 -0.20 -26.61
C ILE A 195 15.36 -0.61 -27.87
N LEU A 196 14.02 -0.62 -27.81
CA LEU A 196 13.16 -0.94 -28.97
C LEU A 196 13.04 0.22 -29.98
N GLY A 197 13.70 1.36 -29.73
CA GLY A 197 13.66 2.51 -30.62
C GLY A 197 12.32 3.26 -30.60
N GLU A 198 11.50 3.07 -29.58
CA GLU A 198 10.28 3.84 -29.40
C GLU A 198 10.62 5.26 -28.96
N GLY A 199 10.35 6.27 -29.79
CA GLY A 199 10.72 7.67 -29.52
C GLY A 199 10.07 8.34 -28.29
N ARG A 200 9.28 7.61 -27.50
CA ARG A 200 8.48 8.11 -26.36
C ARG A 200 8.95 7.59 -25.00
N TRP A 201 10.17 7.09 -24.89
CA TRP A 201 10.72 6.53 -23.64
C TRP A 201 10.91 7.56 -22.52
N ALA A 202 11.18 8.83 -22.86
CA ALA A 202 11.48 9.86 -21.85
C ALA A 202 10.24 10.32 -21.07
N MET A 203 9.09 10.41 -21.72
CA MET A 203 7.84 10.90 -21.11
C MET A 203 7.33 10.04 -19.94
N PRO A 204 7.25 8.70 -20.02
CA PRO A 204 6.87 7.88 -18.87
C PRO A 204 7.88 7.99 -17.73
N LEU A 205 9.17 8.06 -18.04
CA LEU A 205 10.24 8.25 -17.05
C LEU A 205 10.07 9.57 -16.29
N LEU A 206 9.94 10.69 -17.01
CA LEU A 206 9.75 12.01 -16.41
C LEU A 206 8.45 12.07 -15.61
N ALA A 207 7.35 11.51 -16.13
CA ALA A 207 6.07 11.49 -15.42
C ALA A 207 6.11 10.67 -14.13
N GLY A 208 6.72 9.48 -14.15
CA GLY A 208 6.85 8.65 -12.95
C GLY A 208 7.78 9.26 -11.91
N LEU A 209 8.94 9.77 -12.33
CA LEU A 209 9.89 10.45 -11.45
C LEU A 209 9.27 11.69 -10.79
N SER A 210 8.68 12.57 -11.59
CA SER A 210 8.04 13.78 -11.08
C SER A 210 6.84 13.47 -10.20
N GLY A 211 6.04 12.45 -10.52
CA GLY A 211 4.91 12.03 -9.69
C GLY A 211 5.36 11.54 -8.32
N LEU A 212 6.35 10.64 -8.27
CA LEU A 212 6.91 10.14 -7.02
C LEU A 212 7.55 11.27 -6.20
N ALA A 213 8.31 12.16 -6.85
CA ALA A 213 8.94 13.30 -6.18
C ALA A 213 7.91 14.26 -5.60
N VAL A 214 6.89 14.65 -6.38
CA VAL A 214 5.81 15.52 -5.91
C VAL A 214 5.06 14.88 -4.76
N GLY A 215 4.69 13.59 -4.86
CA GLY A 215 4.00 12.88 -3.78
C GLY A 215 4.83 12.84 -2.49
N ALA A 216 6.12 12.52 -2.59
CA ALA A 216 7.02 12.48 -1.44
C ALA A 216 7.21 13.86 -0.78
N LEU A 217 7.36 14.92 -1.58
CA LEU A 217 7.52 16.30 -1.10
C LEU A 217 6.22 16.91 -0.55
N SER A 218 5.06 16.46 -1.06
CA SER A 218 3.74 16.90 -0.61
C SER A 218 3.25 16.18 0.64
N ASN A 219 3.95 15.14 1.09
CA ASN A 219 3.61 14.43 2.31
C ASN A 219 3.80 15.39 3.52
N PRO A 220 2.81 15.55 4.41
CA PRO A 220 2.92 16.43 5.58
C PRO A 220 4.11 16.12 6.50
N TYR A 221 4.60 14.88 6.47
CA TYR A 221 5.70 14.39 7.30
C TYR A 221 7.06 14.43 6.59
N PHE A 222 7.21 15.24 5.55
CA PHE A 222 8.51 15.45 4.91
C PHE A 222 9.49 16.17 5.87
N PRO A 223 10.75 15.70 6.01
CA PRO A 223 11.43 14.64 5.27
C PRO A 223 11.35 13.23 5.89
N GLY A 224 10.72 13.07 7.06
CA GLY A 224 10.67 11.81 7.80
C GLY A 224 10.07 10.64 7.01
N ASN A 225 9.12 10.89 6.11
CA ASN A 225 8.59 9.86 5.21
C ASN A 225 9.68 9.24 4.29
N LEU A 226 10.66 10.02 3.85
CA LEU A 226 11.77 9.55 3.04
C LEU A 226 12.81 8.81 3.86
N GLU A 227 13.12 9.30 5.06
CA GLU A 227 14.06 8.64 5.99
C GLU A 227 13.60 7.21 6.29
N MET A 228 12.31 7.01 6.55
CA MET A 228 11.72 5.68 6.73
C MET A 228 11.83 4.81 5.48
N GLY A 229 11.75 5.39 4.28
CA GLY A 229 11.99 4.70 3.02
C GLY A 229 13.43 4.21 2.88
N VAL A 230 14.41 5.03 3.29
CA VAL A 230 15.84 4.66 3.28
C VAL A 230 16.13 3.54 4.29
N VAL A 231 15.61 3.64 5.51
CA VAL A 231 15.71 2.58 6.53
C VAL A 231 15.15 1.26 6.00
N ALA A 232 13.97 1.28 5.38
CA ALA A 232 13.37 0.08 4.79
C ALA A 232 14.23 -0.51 3.66
N LEU A 233 14.85 0.32 2.83
CA LEU A 233 15.76 -0.13 1.78
C LEU A 233 17.04 -0.73 2.35
N GLN A 234 17.61 -0.14 3.41
CA GLN A 234 18.80 -0.68 4.09
C GLN A 234 18.52 -2.06 4.70
N ILE A 235 17.35 -2.25 5.32
CA ILE A 235 16.89 -3.55 5.82
C ILE A 235 16.82 -4.56 4.67
N LEU A 236 16.17 -4.18 3.56
CA LEU A 236 16.00 -5.04 2.39
C LEU A 236 17.33 -5.48 1.79
N LEU A 237 18.33 -4.58 1.77
CA LEU A 237 19.66 -4.85 1.24
C LEU A 237 20.59 -5.51 2.27
N HIS A 238 20.09 -5.85 3.46
CA HIS A 238 20.88 -6.40 4.57
C HIS A 238 22.10 -5.54 4.93
N LEU A 239 22.03 -4.22 4.70
CA LEU A 239 23.12 -3.28 4.97
C LEU A 239 23.24 -2.93 6.46
N THR A 240 22.20 -3.24 7.22
CA THR A 240 22.10 -2.97 8.66
C THR A 240 21.41 -4.16 9.32
N PRO A 241 21.98 -4.74 10.38
CA PRO A 241 21.30 -5.77 11.15
C PRO A 241 20.00 -5.18 11.72
N ALA A 242 18.87 -5.88 11.55
CA ALA A 242 17.54 -5.37 11.90
C ALA A 242 17.40 -4.86 13.36
N MET A 243 18.29 -5.31 14.25
CA MET A 243 18.35 -4.94 15.66
C MET A 243 18.95 -3.54 15.91
N GLU A 244 19.70 -3.00 14.95
CA GLU A 244 20.41 -1.71 15.08
C GLU A 244 19.59 -0.51 14.55
N LEU A 245 18.55 -0.79 13.76
CA LEU A 245 17.63 0.18 13.14
C LEU A 245 16.38 0.47 13.98
N ALA A 246 16.15 -0.36 14.98
CA ALA A 246 15.53 0.07 16.20
C ALA A 246 16.41 1.25 16.68
N GLY A 247 15.98 2.51 16.53
CA GLY A 247 16.82 3.67 16.84
C GLY A 247 17.47 3.57 18.24
N PRO A 248 18.38 4.49 18.62
CA PRO A 248 18.96 4.48 19.97
C PRO A 248 17.90 4.32 21.09
N GLU A 249 16.67 4.80 20.83
CA GLU A 249 15.43 4.55 21.58
C GLU A 249 15.10 3.07 21.85
N MET A 250 15.04 2.22 20.81
CA MET A 250 14.72 0.79 20.96
C MET A 250 15.91 -0.03 21.48
N GLN A 251 17.15 0.42 21.23
CA GLN A 251 18.33 -0.15 21.89
C GLN A 251 18.29 0.10 23.40
N ALA A 252 17.84 1.30 23.83
CA ALA A 252 17.65 1.62 25.25
C ALA A 252 16.52 0.80 25.90
N ALA A 253 15.41 0.55 25.20
CA ALA A 253 14.32 -0.30 25.67
C ALA A 253 14.71 -1.79 25.79
N GLY A 254 15.49 -2.31 24.83
CA GLY A 254 16.04 -3.67 24.86
C GLY A 254 17.08 -3.89 25.97
N LEU A 255 17.89 -2.86 26.30
CA LEU A 255 18.83 -2.91 27.41
C LEU A 255 18.14 -2.89 28.79
N ARG A 256 17.03 -2.15 28.95
CA ARG A 256 16.28 -2.12 30.22
C ARG A 256 15.61 -3.46 30.54
N THR A 257 15.07 -4.15 29.53
CA THR A 257 14.43 -5.48 29.72
C THR A 257 15.44 -6.60 29.96
N LEU A 258 16.65 -6.51 29.40
CA LEU A 258 17.74 -7.44 29.73
C LEU A 258 18.35 -7.20 31.11
N CYS A 259 18.30 -5.97 31.63
CA CYS A 259 18.75 -5.64 32.98
C CYS A 259 17.70 -5.91 34.07
N SER A 260 16.39 -5.89 33.77
CA SER A 260 15.34 -6.15 34.78
C SER A 260 15.10 -7.64 35.07
N HIS A 261 15.68 -8.56 34.30
CA HIS A 261 15.60 -10.01 34.56
C HIS A 261 16.79 -10.59 35.33
N ARG A 262 17.73 -9.77 35.84
CA ARG A 262 18.62 -10.20 36.92
C ARG A 262 17.93 -10.00 38.26
N THR A 263 17.11 -10.98 38.64
CA THR A 263 16.64 -11.12 40.03
C THR A 263 17.83 -11.19 40.99
N PRO A 264 17.80 -10.46 42.12
CA PRO A 264 18.72 -10.74 43.22
C PRO A 264 18.42 -12.13 43.80
N GLN A 265 19.47 -12.90 44.05
CA GLN A 265 19.44 -14.05 44.94
C GLN A 265 19.34 -13.59 46.40
#